data_AF-A0A2V9B0A4-F1
#
_entry.id   AF-A0A2V9B0A4-F1
#
_cell.length_a   1.000
_cell.length_b   1.000
_cell.length_c   1.000
_cell.angle_alpha   90.00
_cell.angle_beta   90.00
_cell.angle_gamma   90.00
#
_symmetry.space_group_name_H-M   'P 1'
#
loop_
_entity.id
_entity.type
_entity.pdbx_description
1 polymer ?
#
loop_
_entity_poly.entity_id
_entity_poly.type
_entity_poly.pdbx_seq_one_letter_code
_entity_poly.pdbx_strand_id
1 'polypeptide(L)'
;MPLLYPHLGRRYGNVVTYEDDPGAHLKTEFGFDVLEVAKERFAPDSYHEFIGFEVAKPLLERAFQDNYSIPLRIVYDDLDKAVGSYRYSVRAVIPKATKVAWALKEDEIKQDLPDMTRKKFLYNLSRSSYERDWGKDYKRPNFAERFLAFVFRLIPKVGPLKALTFRTPTPETEKLFEASFNASLDEYKRLLNEERGGRLELPNRNFDTGQPEPPGAYFTTDFTYARLLDLLARQQFRQISVAMREDILEYYRDQNAPNATKKKSKDWARLTQELAELKSIALTSQNAR
;
A
#
# COMPACT_ATOMS: atom_id res chain seq x y z
N MET A 1 -10.76 -12.56 2.35
CA MET A 1 -11.93 -11.85 1.77
C MET A 1 -13.21 -12.69 1.67
N PRO A 2 -13.25 -13.84 0.98
CA PRO A 2 -14.50 -14.61 0.80
C PRO A 2 -15.19 -15.04 2.10
N LEU A 3 -14.41 -15.34 3.16
CA LEU A 3 -14.93 -15.72 4.48
C LEU A 3 -15.75 -14.60 5.13
N LEU A 4 -15.26 -13.35 5.07
CA LEU A 4 -15.95 -12.18 5.64
C LEU A 4 -17.11 -11.71 4.75
N TYR A 5 -17.02 -11.96 3.44
CA TYR A 5 -18.00 -11.54 2.45
C TYR A 5 -18.39 -12.70 1.51
N PRO A 6 -19.23 -13.67 1.97
CA PRO A 6 -19.56 -14.86 1.19
C PRO A 6 -20.19 -14.58 -0.18
N HIS A 7 -20.87 -13.43 -0.33
CA HIS A 7 -21.43 -13.03 -1.61
C HIS A 7 -20.35 -12.66 -2.64
N LEU A 8 -19.21 -12.10 -2.22
CA LEU A 8 -18.05 -11.87 -3.09
C LEU A 8 -17.40 -13.20 -3.47
N GLY A 9 -17.30 -14.13 -2.51
CA GLY A 9 -16.83 -15.49 -2.78
C GLY A 9 -17.65 -16.24 -3.83
N ARG A 10 -18.99 -16.09 -3.79
CA ARG A 10 -19.87 -16.66 -4.82
C ARG A 10 -19.67 -16.04 -6.21
N ARG A 11 -19.23 -14.80 -6.29
CA ARG A 11 -19.08 -14.05 -7.55
C ARG A 11 -17.70 -14.21 -8.17
N TYR A 12 -16.66 -14.21 -7.35
CA TYR A 12 -15.26 -14.14 -7.79
C TYR A 12 -14.42 -15.37 -7.37
N GLY A 13 -14.98 -16.25 -6.54
CA GLY A 13 -14.31 -17.46 -6.07
C GLY A 13 -13.47 -17.23 -4.82
N ASN A 14 -12.36 -17.96 -4.71
CA ASN A 14 -11.52 -17.98 -3.50
C ASN A 14 -10.58 -16.79 -3.38
N VAL A 15 -10.31 -16.10 -4.47
CA VAL A 15 -9.50 -14.87 -4.52
C VAL A 15 -10.43 -13.74 -4.89
N VAL A 16 -10.50 -12.73 -4.02
CA VAL A 16 -11.26 -11.50 -4.25
C VAL A 16 -10.25 -10.39 -4.13
N THR A 17 -9.95 -9.74 -5.24
CA THR A 17 -8.94 -8.69 -5.34
C THR A 17 -9.50 -7.32 -4.98
N TYR A 18 -8.63 -6.34 -4.78
CA TYR A 18 -9.04 -4.95 -4.58
C TYR A 18 -9.87 -4.44 -5.77
N GLU A 19 -9.57 -4.91 -6.98
CA GLU A 19 -10.32 -4.57 -8.20
C GLU A 19 -11.77 -5.06 -8.20
N ASP A 20 -12.05 -6.15 -7.49
CA ASP A 20 -13.38 -6.75 -7.39
C ASP A 20 -14.29 -5.97 -6.44
N ASP A 21 -13.76 -5.56 -5.27
CA ASP A 21 -14.48 -4.74 -4.29
C ASP A 21 -13.51 -3.93 -3.39
N PRO A 22 -13.15 -2.70 -3.80
CA PRO A 22 -12.28 -1.81 -3.02
C PRO A 22 -12.84 -1.51 -1.62
N GLY A 23 -14.17 -1.43 -1.49
CA GLY A 23 -14.82 -1.05 -0.25
C GLY A 23 -14.77 -2.18 0.79
N ALA A 24 -14.90 -3.43 0.36
CA ALA A 24 -14.76 -4.59 1.21
C ALA A 24 -13.30 -4.81 1.62
N HIS A 25 -12.34 -4.56 0.72
CA HIS A 25 -10.90 -4.59 1.03
C HIS A 25 -10.54 -3.60 2.12
N LEU A 26 -10.84 -2.32 1.94
CA LEU A 26 -10.54 -1.28 2.93
C LEU A 26 -11.20 -1.54 4.30
N LYS A 27 -12.42 -2.10 4.32
CA LYS A 27 -13.08 -2.48 5.59
C LYS A 27 -12.39 -3.66 6.26
N THR A 28 -11.86 -4.59 5.48
CA THR A 28 -11.16 -5.76 6.00
C THR A 28 -9.81 -5.36 6.58
N GLU A 29 -9.03 -4.55 5.84
CA GLU A 29 -7.79 -3.95 6.31
C GLU A 29 -8.00 -3.18 7.61
N PHE A 30 -9.01 -2.30 7.66
CA PHE A 30 -9.33 -1.57 8.89
C PHE A 30 -9.74 -2.50 10.06
N GLY A 31 -10.45 -3.60 9.77
CA GLY A 31 -10.80 -4.60 10.76
C GLY A 31 -9.57 -5.32 11.33
N PHE A 32 -8.56 -5.55 10.50
CA PHE A 32 -7.27 -6.09 10.90
C PHE A 32 -6.44 -5.08 11.70
N ASP A 33 -6.39 -3.80 11.30
CA ASP A 33 -5.73 -2.74 12.09
C ASP A 33 -6.30 -2.68 13.53
N VAL A 34 -7.63 -2.80 13.66
CA VAL A 34 -8.31 -2.85 14.95
C VAL A 34 -7.89 -4.06 15.77
N LEU A 35 -7.72 -5.22 15.12
CA LEU A 35 -7.29 -6.46 15.79
C LEU A 35 -5.83 -6.36 16.26
N GLU A 36 -4.93 -5.81 15.44
CA GLU A 36 -3.53 -5.60 15.83
C GLU A 36 -3.40 -4.68 17.04
N VAL A 37 -4.17 -3.59 17.05
CA VAL A 37 -4.23 -2.67 18.19
C VAL A 37 -4.80 -3.36 19.43
N ALA A 38 -5.82 -4.22 19.27
CA ALA A 38 -6.42 -4.96 20.39
C ALA A 38 -5.46 -5.98 21.02
N LYS A 39 -4.59 -6.61 20.22
CA LYS A 39 -3.65 -7.65 20.69
C LYS A 39 -2.30 -7.10 21.17
N GLU A 40 -2.15 -5.77 21.30
CA GLU A 40 -0.88 -5.10 21.62
C GLU A 40 0.32 -5.55 20.75
N ARG A 41 0.04 -6.01 19.52
CA ARG A 41 1.09 -6.30 18.51
C ARG A 41 1.47 -5.08 17.70
N PHE A 42 0.81 -3.96 17.98
CA PHE A 42 1.28 -2.65 17.53
C PHE A 42 2.60 -2.34 18.25
N ALA A 43 3.61 -1.92 17.49
CA ALA A 43 4.99 -1.91 17.94
C ALA A 43 5.16 -1.19 19.30
N PRO A 44 6.01 -1.71 20.21
CA PRO A 44 6.18 -1.17 21.57
C PRO A 44 6.54 0.31 21.51
N ASP A 45 6.22 1.08 22.55
CA ASP A 45 6.41 2.55 22.62
C ASP A 45 7.78 3.01 22.07
N SER A 46 8.83 2.22 22.30
CA SER A 46 10.18 2.41 21.75
C SER A 46 10.28 2.47 20.22
N TYR A 47 9.48 1.72 19.46
CA TYR A 47 9.50 1.74 17.98
C TYR A 47 8.85 3.03 17.44
N HIS A 48 7.74 3.45 18.06
CA HIS A 48 7.09 4.73 17.74
C HIS A 48 7.96 5.93 18.13
N GLU A 49 8.68 5.84 19.24
CA GLU A 49 9.63 6.86 19.70
C GLU A 49 10.93 6.90 18.87
N PHE A 50 11.36 5.77 18.30
CA PHE A 50 12.65 5.67 17.59
C PHE A 50 12.56 5.86 16.07
N ILE A 51 11.55 5.32 15.38
CA ILE A 51 11.38 5.44 13.92
C ILE A 51 10.20 6.36 13.58
N GLY A 52 9.12 6.28 14.37
CA GLY A 52 7.87 7.00 14.12
C GLY A 52 7.35 6.80 12.70
N PHE A 53 6.60 7.78 12.19
CA PHE A 53 6.18 7.84 10.78
C PHE A 53 7.13 8.72 9.95
N GLU A 54 8.40 8.79 10.36
CA GLU A 54 9.40 9.49 9.56
C GLU A 54 9.67 8.76 8.25
N VAL A 55 9.92 9.54 7.21
CA VAL A 55 10.27 9.03 5.90
C VAL A 55 11.66 9.53 5.58
N ALA A 56 12.61 8.62 5.35
CA ALA A 56 13.95 8.95 4.88
C ALA A 56 13.90 9.44 3.43
N LYS A 57 13.43 10.68 3.22
CA LYS A 57 13.19 11.27 1.89
C LYS A 57 14.35 11.09 0.91
N PRO A 58 15.63 11.31 1.29
CA PRO A 58 16.73 11.13 0.35
C PRO A 58 16.89 9.68 -0.11
N LEU A 59 16.63 8.70 0.78
CA LEU A 59 16.67 7.28 0.41
C LEU A 59 15.48 6.92 -0.49
N LEU A 60 14.27 7.39 -0.13
CA LEU A 60 13.06 7.17 -0.93
C LEU A 60 13.23 7.74 -2.35
N GLU A 61 13.77 8.94 -2.49
CA GLU A 61 14.02 9.55 -3.80
C GLU A 61 14.99 8.73 -4.66
N ARG A 62 16.10 8.27 -4.08
CA ARG A 62 17.08 7.43 -4.78
C ARG A 62 16.48 6.08 -5.17
N ALA A 63 15.92 5.36 -4.20
CA ALA A 63 15.34 4.04 -4.43
C ALA A 63 14.19 4.09 -5.46
N PHE A 64 13.36 5.14 -5.43
CA PHE A 64 12.31 5.33 -6.42
C PHE A 64 12.88 5.54 -7.82
N GLN A 65 13.92 6.36 -7.96
CA GLN A 65 14.58 6.57 -9.24
C GLN A 65 15.28 5.30 -9.74
N ASP A 66 15.98 4.58 -8.87
CA ASP A 66 16.66 3.33 -9.24
C ASP A 66 15.65 2.28 -9.71
N ASN A 67 14.50 2.19 -9.03
CA ASN A 67 13.47 1.20 -9.35
C ASN A 67 12.62 1.57 -10.58
N TYR A 68 12.28 2.85 -10.79
CA TYR A 68 11.34 3.28 -11.83
C TYR A 68 11.98 4.08 -12.97
N SER A 69 13.28 4.37 -12.89
CA SER A 69 14.01 5.20 -13.85
C SER A 69 13.45 6.62 -14.05
N ILE A 70 12.60 7.08 -13.13
CA ILE A 70 12.03 8.44 -13.11
C ILE A 70 12.25 9.07 -11.74
N PRO A 71 12.61 10.36 -11.65
CA PRO A 71 12.75 11.02 -10.38
C PRO A 71 11.40 11.16 -9.67
N LEU A 72 11.38 10.91 -8.36
CA LEU A 72 10.17 10.94 -7.52
C LEU A 72 9.33 12.21 -7.66
N ARG A 73 9.99 13.36 -7.88
CA ARG A 73 9.34 14.67 -8.08
C ARG A 73 8.37 14.74 -9.26
N ILE A 74 8.45 13.79 -10.21
CA ILE A 74 7.49 13.70 -11.33
C ILE A 74 6.14 13.14 -10.84
N VAL A 75 6.15 12.36 -9.75
CA VAL A 75 4.95 11.79 -9.13
C VAL A 75 4.44 12.69 -7.99
N TYR A 76 5.34 13.30 -7.23
CA TYR A 76 5.01 14.20 -6.13
C TYR A 76 5.61 15.58 -6.35
N ASP A 77 4.77 16.57 -6.64
CA ASP A 77 5.20 17.97 -6.79
C ASP A 77 5.84 18.54 -5.51
N ASP A 78 5.39 18.07 -4.35
CA ASP A 78 5.88 18.49 -3.03
C ASP A 78 5.89 17.28 -2.08
N LEU A 79 7.06 16.65 -1.97
CA LEU A 79 7.26 15.45 -1.15
C LEU A 79 7.03 15.73 0.34
N ASP A 80 7.36 16.93 0.81
CA ASP A 80 7.17 17.32 2.21
C ASP A 80 5.68 17.38 2.57
N LYS A 81 4.86 17.98 1.69
CA LYS A 81 3.40 17.97 1.86
C LYS A 81 2.83 16.55 1.79
N ALA A 82 3.36 15.70 0.91
CA ALA A 82 2.91 14.32 0.80
C ALA A 82 3.19 13.53 2.10
N VAL A 83 4.43 13.60 2.60
CA VAL A 83 4.84 12.97 3.87
C VAL A 83 4.05 13.55 5.06
N GLY A 84 3.86 14.86 5.11
CA GLY A 84 3.03 15.50 6.14
C GLY A 84 1.56 15.05 6.10
N SER A 85 1.00 14.85 4.90
CA SER A 85 -0.38 14.36 4.71
C SER A 85 -0.53 12.90 5.12
N TYR A 86 0.46 12.06 4.79
CA TYR A 86 0.56 10.68 5.26
C TYR A 86 0.55 10.64 6.80
N ARG A 87 1.46 11.39 7.43
CA ARG A 87 1.59 11.46 8.89
C ARG A 87 0.31 11.96 9.56
N TYR A 88 -0.33 12.99 9.01
CA TYR A 88 -1.63 13.47 9.50
C TYR A 88 -2.73 12.41 9.39
N SER A 89 -2.78 11.69 8.27
CA SER A 89 -3.79 10.66 8.04
C SER A 89 -3.65 9.52 9.04
N VAL A 90 -2.42 9.04 9.26
CA VAL A 90 -2.13 8.02 10.27
C VAL A 90 -2.49 8.51 11.68
N ARG A 91 -2.13 9.77 12.02
CA ARG A 91 -2.54 10.43 13.28
C ARG A 91 -4.05 10.42 13.47
N ALA A 92 -4.83 10.58 12.41
CA ALA A 92 -6.29 10.63 12.49
C ALA A 92 -6.95 9.25 12.57
N VAL A 93 -6.30 8.20 12.02
CA VAL A 93 -6.85 6.85 11.91
C VAL A 93 -6.54 6.03 13.17
N ILE A 94 -5.31 6.01 13.67
CA ILE A 94 -4.90 5.19 14.83
C ILE A 94 -5.84 5.42 16.04
N PRO A 95 -6.12 6.67 16.49
CA PRO A 95 -7.00 6.87 17.63
C PRO A 95 -8.43 6.37 17.43
N LYS A 96 -8.91 6.29 16.17
CA LYS A 96 -10.22 5.72 15.86
C LYS A 96 -10.17 4.20 15.96
N ALA A 97 -9.14 3.57 15.39
CA ALA A 97 -8.91 2.14 15.51
C ALA A 97 -8.81 1.73 16.99
N THR A 98 -8.05 2.46 17.81
CA THR A 98 -7.92 2.18 19.26
C THR A 98 -9.25 2.28 20.01
N LYS A 99 -10.08 3.29 19.70
CA LYS A 99 -11.41 3.42 20.33
C LYS A 99 -12.32 2.24 19.98
N VAL A 100 -12.26 1.79 18.74
CA VAL A 100 -13.05 0.65 18.26
C VAL A 100 -12.53 -0.66 18.84
N ALA A 101 -11.20 -0.86 18.89
CA ALA A 101 -10.55 -2.01 19.51
C ALA A 101 -10.98 -2.18 20.97
N TRP A 102 -10.89 -1.11 21.77
CA TRP A 102 -11.38 -1.14 23.15
C TRP A 102 -12.86 -1.53 23.21
N ALA A 103 -13.71 -0.91 22.40
CA ALA A 103 -15.16 -1.17 22.44
C ALA A 103 -15.54 -2.61 22.07
N LEU A 104 -14.74 -3.29 21.24
CA LEU A 104 -15.03 -4.64 20.76
C LEU A 104 -14.35 -5.74 21.56
N LYS A 105 -13.20 -5.45 22.18
CA LYS A 105 -12.29 -6.45 22.75
C LYS A 105 -11.88 -6.12 24.20
N GLU A 106 -12.65 -5.26 24.90
CA GLU A 106 -12.35 -4.83 26.28
C GLU A 106 -12.06 -6.01 27.23
N ASP A 107 -12.89 -7.05 27.19
CA ASP A 107 -12.74 -8.20 28.08
C ASP A 107 -11.46 -8.99 27.79
N GLU A 108 -11.12 -9.20 26.51
CA GLU A 108 -9.84 -9.83 26.11
C GLU A 108 -8.64 -8.97 26.53
N ILE A 109 -8.70 -7.66 26.28
CA ILE A 109 -7.64 -6.71 26.67
C ILE A 109 -7.42 -6.73 28.19
N LYS A 110 -8.50 -6.81 28.98
CA LYS A 110 -8.42 -6.89 30.45
C LYS A 110 -7.98 -8.25 30.97
N GLN A 111 -8.23 -9.33 30.23
CA GLN A 111 -7.69 -10.66 30.57
C GLN A 111 -6.18 -10.67 30.42
N ASP A 112 -5.67 -10.11 29.32
CA ASP A 112 -4.23 -10.02 29.05
C ASP A 112 -3.56 -8.98 29.97
N LEU A 113 -4.25 -7.89 30.27
CA LEU A 113 -3.75 -6.76 31.06
C LEU A 113 -4.77 -6.34 32.13
N PRO A 114 -4.76 -6.99 33.31
CA PRO A 114 -5.75 -6.76 34.35
C PRO A 114 -5.85 -5.30 34.83
N ASP A 115 -4.75 -4.54 34.78
CA ASP A 115 -4.69 -3.13 35.22
C ASP A 115 -5.00 -2.11 34.10
N MET A 116 -5.36 -2.59 32.91
CA MET A 116 -5.65 -1.75 31.75
C MET A 116 -7.02 -1.09 31.90
N THR A 117 -7.04 0.23 31.77
CA THR A 117 -8.27 1.03 31.78
C THR A 117 -8.48 1.66 30.41
N ARG A 118 -9.73 1.96 30.05
CA ARG A 118 -10.03 2.67 28.80
C ARG A 118 -9.18 3.93 28.62
N LYS A 119 -9.03 4.71 29.69
CA LYS A 119 -8.20 5.92 29.67
C LYS A 119 -6.74 5.56 29.40
N LYS A 120 -6.16 4.59 30.11
CA LYS A 120 -4.77 4.14 29.90
C LYS A 120 -4.58 3.55 28.50
N PHE A 121 -5.48 2.73 27.99
CA PHE A 121 -5.39 2.13 26.66
C PHE A 121 -5.44 3.17 25.54
N LEU A 122 -6.43 4.07 25.60
CA LEU A 122 -6.53 5.19 24.65
C LEU A 122 -5.35 6.16 24.79
N TYR A 123 -4.77 6.29 25.99
CA TYR A 123 -3.68 7.22 26.29
C TYR A 123 -2.30 6.68 25.93
N ASN A 124 -1.99 5.42 26.20
CA ASN A 124 -0.71 4.79 25.85
C ASN A 124 -0.47 4.84 24.33
N LEU A 125 -1.49 4.50 23.54
CA LEU A 125 -1.41 4.59 22.09
C LEU A 125 -1.46 6.03 21.54
N SER A 126 -2.06 6.99 22.27
CA SER A 126 -2.04 8.41 21.85
C SER A 126 -0.81 9.19 22.33
N ARG A 127 -0.05 8.67 23.30
CA ARG A 127 1.09 9.35 23.93
C ARG A 127 2.45 8.67 23.70
N SER A 128 2.55 7.66 22.84
CA SER A 128 3.82 7.13 22.30
C SER A 128 4.57 8.15 21.41
N SER A 129 4.79 9.36 21.96
CA SER A 129 5.50 10.56 21.45
C SER A 129 5.01 11.13 20.11
N TYR A 130 3.79 11.71 20.11
CA TYR A 130 3.18 12.24 18.88
C TYR A 130 3.16 13.78 18.74
N GLU A 131 3.30 14.56 19.82
CA GLU A 131 3.26 16.05 19.74
C GLU A 131 4.59 16.74 20.04
N ARG A 132 5.58 16.02 20.57
CA ARG A 132 6.78 16.64 21.15
C ARG A 132 7.89 16.91 20.13
N ASP A 133 7.96 16.16 19.03
CA ASP A 133 9.12 16.19 18.11
C ASP A 133 8.83 16.62 16.65
N TRP A 134 7.58 16.94 16.30
CA TRP A 134 7.13 16.83 14.89
C TRP A 134 6.74 18.15 14.19
N GLY A 135 7.09 19.30 14.78
CA GLY A 135 7.01 20.63 14.14
C GLY A 135 5.60 21.19 13.91
N LYS A 136 5.48 22.52 13.82
CA LYS A 136 4.21 23.24 13.56
C LYS A 136 3.93 23.48 12.07
N ASP A 137 4.70 22.87 11.17
CA ASP A 137 4.72 23.21 9.74
C ASP A 137 3.57 22.60 8.92
N TYR A 138 2.41 22.51 9.54
CA TYR A 138 1.16 22.19 8.85
C TYR A 138 0.60 23.45 8.19
N LYS A 139 0.91 23.65 6.90
CA LYS A 139 0.10 24.49 6.02
C LYS A 139 -0.85 23.61 5.23
N ARG A 140 -2.16 23.69 5.49
CA ARG A 140 -3.23 23.00 4.74
C ARG A 140 -3.07 23.20 3.23
N PRO A 141 -2.97 22.11 2.45
CA PRO A 141 -3.25 22.15 1.02
C PRO A 141 -4.29 21.08 0.63
N ASN A 142 -5.06 21.40 -0.42
CA ASN A 142 -6.25 20.69 -0.93
C ASN A 142 -6.11 19.18 -1.27
N PHE A 143 -4.92 18.57 -1.17
CA PHE A 143 -4.70 17.17 -1.53
C PHE A 143 -5.04 16.18 -0.40
N ALA A 144 -4.71 16.54 0.85
CA ALA A 144 -5.04 15.71 2.03
C ALA A 144 -6.55 15.53 2.17
N GLU A 145 -7.33 16.60 1.93
CA GLU A 145 -8.79 16.54 1.89
C GLU A 145 -9.31 15.69 0.74
N ARG A 146 -8.63 15.62 -0.41
CA ARG A 146 -9.02 14.75 -1.54
C ARG A 146 -8.78 13.26 -1.24
N PHE A 147 -7.66 12.91 -0.63
CA PHE A 147 -7.38 11.53 -0.22
C PHE A 147 -8.30 11.11 0.94
N LEU A 148 -8.40 11.92 2.00
CA LEU A 148 -9.37 11.68 3.08
C LEU A 148 -10.80 11.64 2.54
N ALA A 149 -11.21 12.53 1.64
CA ALA A 149 -12.53 12.49 1.03
C ALA A 149 -12.72 11.27 0.12
N PHE A 150 -11.68 10.77 -0.56
CA PHE A 150 -11.74 9.52 -1.32
C PHE A 150 -11.98 8.33 -0.39
N VAL A 151 -11.18 8.18 0.67
CA VAL A 151 -11.37 7.16 1.72
C VAL A 151 -12.75 7.30 2.37
N PHE A 152 -13.14 8.52 2.79
CA PHE A 152 -14.46 8.81 3.36
C PHE A 152 -15.63 8.69 2.37
N ARG A 153 -15.38 8.71 1.06
CA ARG A 153 -16.42 8.47 0.02
C ARG A 153 -16.65 7.00 -0.20
N LEU A 154 -15.63 6.16 0.01
CA LEU A 154 -15.75 4.71 0.03
C LEU A 154 -16.37 4.19 1.34
N ILE A 155 -16.26 4.96 2.42
CA ILE A 155 -16.99 4.73 3.67
C ILE A 155 -18.44 5.27 3.54
N PRO A 156 -19.50 4.44 3.72
CA PRO A 156 -20.88 4.88 3.52
C PRO A 156 -21.33 5.98 4.50
N LYS A 157 -21.89 7.07 3.94
CA LYS A 157 -22.08 8.39 4.58
C LYS A 157 -23.32 8.56 5.49
N VAL A 158 -24.00 7.51 5.96
CA VAL A 158 -25.24 7.68 6.75
C VAL A 158 -25.28 6.82 8.01
N GLY A 159 -25.31 7.49 9.17
CA GLY A 159 -25.60 6.93 10.51
C GLY A 159 -24.39 6.96 11.49
N PRO A 160 -24.59 7.24 12.80
CA PRO A 160 -23.52 7.48 13.77
C PRO A 160 -22.65 6.25 14.13
N LEU A 161 -22.90 5.08 13.52
CA LEU A 161 -22.22 3.81 13.83
C LEU A 161 -21.77 3.01 12.59
N LYS A 162 -21.79 3.55 11.36
CA LYS A 162 -21.42 2.76 10.17
C LYS A 162 -19.93 2.43 10.03
N ALA A 163 -19.05 3.13 10.75
CA ALA A 163 -17.67 2.69 10.93
C ALA A 163 -17.55 1.36 11.70
N LEU A 164 -18.65 0.82 12.26
CA LEU A 164 -18.74 -0.50 12.90
C LEU A 164 -19.38 -1.58 12.00
N THR A 165 -19.60 -1.30 10.71
CA THR A 165 -20.06 -2.32 9.74
C THR A 165 -18.93 -3.02 8.98
N PHE A 166 -17.67 -2.83 9.42
CA PHE A 166 -16.65 -3.82 9.08
C PHE A 166 -17.00 -5.12 9.82
N ARG A 167 -16.83 -6.25 9.14
CA ARG A 167 -17.00 -7.54 9.78
C ARG A 167 -15.84 -7.67 10.76
N THR A 168 -16.12 -7.79 12.05
CA THR A 168 -15.08 -8.18 13.00
C THR A 168 -14.50 -9.51 12.54
N PRO A 169 -13.17 -9.66 12.50
CA PRO A 169 -12.54 -10.95 12.20
C PRO A 169 -13.20 -12.07 13.01
N THR A 170 -13.60 -13.16 12.35
CA THR A 170 -14.05 -14.38 13.06
C THR A 170 -12.83 -15.07 13.69
N PRO A 171 -12.98 -15.94 14.70
CA PRO A 171 -11.83 -16.67 15.25
C PRO A 171 -10.99 -17.41 14.19
N GLU A 172 -11.66 -17.94 13.15
CA GLU A 172 -10.99 -18.53 11.99
C GLU A 172 -10.19 -17.49 11.19
N THR A 173 -10.76 -16.32 10.94
CA THR A 173 -10.10 -15.22 10.22
C THR A 173 -8.95 -14.62 11.04
N GLU A 174 -9.11 -14.50 12.36
CA GLU A 174 -8.05 -14.10 13.30
C GLU A 174 -6.89 -15.09 13.22
N LYS A 175 -7.15 -16.41 13.30
CA LYS A 175 -6.11 -17.44 13.19
C LYS A 175 -5.36 -17.37 11.86
N LEU A 176 -6.07 -17.15 10.74
CA LEU A 176 -5.45 -16.97 9.43
C LEU A 176 -4.58 -15.71 9.37
N PHE A 177 -5.03 -14.62 9.99
CA PHE A 177 -4.27 -13.38 10.10
C PHE A 177 -3.01 -13.55 10.94
N GLU A 178 -3.08 -14.21 12.09
CA GLU A 178 -1.89 -14.53 12.89
C GLU A 178 -0.90 -15.42 12.12
N ALA A 179 -1.41 -16.41 11.40
CA ALA A 179 -0.59 -17.25 10.54
C ALA A 179 0.09 -16.45 9.42
N SER A 180 -0.59 -15.44 8.84
CA SER A 180 0.02 -14.58 7.83
C SER A 180 1.16 -13.73 8.39
N PHE A 181 1.07 -13.23 9.63
CA PHE A 181 2.19 -12.53 10.27
C PHE A 181 3.43 -13.40 10.41
N ASN A 182 3.24 -14.62 10.90
CA ASN A 182 4.34 -15.57 11.07
C ASN A 182 4.97 -15.90 9.70
N ALA A 183 4.14 -16.16 8.69
CA ALA A 183 4.62 -16.40 7.32
C ALA A 183 5.39 -15.20 6.75
N SER A 184 4.90 -13.97 6.95
CA SER A 184 5.59 -12.76 6.50
C SER A 184 6.94 -12.56 7.21
N LEU A 185 7.02 -12.83 8.51
CA LEU A 185 8.27 -12.74 9.28
C LEU A 185 9.29 -13.79 8.83
N ASP A 186 8.83 -15.02 8.59
CA ASP A 186 9.69 -16.11 8.11
C ASP A 186 10.22 -15.83 6.69
N GLU A 187 9.35 -15.32 5.82
CA GLU A 187 9.73 -14.86 4.49
C GLU A 187 10.75 -13.72 4.55
N TYR A 188 10.53 -12.73 5.43
CA TYR A 188 11.48 -11.63 5.60
C TYR A 188 12.85 -12.12 6.10
N LYS A 189 12.89 -13.03 7.06
CA LYS A 189 14.15 -13.66 7.52
C LYS A 189 14.84 -14.43 6.39
N ARG A 190 14.09 -15.13 5.55
CA ARG A 190 14.62 -15.82 4.36
C ARG A 190 15.26 -14.82 3.40
N LEU A 191 14.56 -13.73 3.05
CA LEU A 191 15.05 -12.68 2.17
C LEU A 191 16.33 -12.02 2.72
N LEU A 192 16.40 -11.75 4.04
CA LEU A 192 17.62 -11.22 4.67
C LEU A 192 18.81 -12.19 4.56
N ASN A 193 18.58 -13.49 4.67
CA ASN A 193 19.64 -14.48 4.50
C ASN A 193 20.08 -14.60 3.03
N GLU A 194 19.17 -14.43 2.09
CA GLU A 194 19.49 -14.43 0.65
C GLU A 194 20.25 -13.19 0.22
N GLU A 195 19.90 -12.03 0.77
CA GLU A 195 20.69 -10.81 0.63
C GLU A 195 22.12 -11.05 1.09
N ARG A 196 22.30 -11.58 2.31
CA ARG A 196 23.64 -11.84 2.88
C ARG A 196 24.45 -12.81 2.03
N GLY A 197 23.77 -13.71 1.32
CA GLY A 197 24.37 -14.66 0.40
C GLY A 197 24.63 -14.10 -1.00
N GLY A 198 24.19 -12.88 -1.33
CA GLY A 198 24.28 -12.29 -2.66
C GLY A 198 23.34 -12.94 -3.69
N ARG A 199 22.22 -13.52 -3.24
CA ARG A 199 21.26 -14.29 -4.06
C ARG A 199 19.82 -13.86 -3.81
N LEU A 200 19.64 -12.61 -3.37
CA LEU A 200 18.32 -12.02 -3.18
C LEU A 200 17.63 -11.85 -4.53
N GLU A 201 16.45 -12.44 -4.67
CA GLU A 201 15.55 -12.21 -5.78
C GLU A 201 14.22 -11.67 -5.25
N LEU A 202 13.80 -10.52 -5.78
CA LEU A 202 12.54 -9.86 -5.44
C LEU A 202 11.61 -9.89 -6.65
N PRO A 203 10.78 -10.93 -6.81
CA PRO A 203 9.86 -11.02 -7.93
C PRO A 203 8.76 -9.94 -7.84
N ASN A 204 8.39 -9.37 -8.98
CA ASN A 204 7.27 -8.45 -9.09
C ASN A 204 5.94 -9.21 -8.95
N ARG A 205 5.42 -9.24 -7.71
CA ARG A 205 4.18 -9.96 -7.34
C ARG A 205 3.07 -8.95 -7.06
N ASN A 206 1.84 -9.31 -7.42
CA ASN A 206 0.66 -8.56 -7.03
C ASN A 206 0.35 -8.78 -5.55
N PHE A 207 -0.04 -7.72 -4.84
CA PHE A 207 -0.28 -7.77 -3.39
C PHE A 207 -1.54 -8.53 -2.99
N ASP A 208 -2.54 -8.62 -3.87
CA ASP A 208 -3.78 -9.38 -3.60
C ASP A 208 -3.61 -10.88 -3.86
N THR A 209 -2.85 -11.24 -4.91
CA THR A 209 -2.75 -12.63 -5.38
C THR A 209 -1.45 -13.32 -4.97
N GLY A 210 -0.41 -12.55 -4.65
CA GLY A 210 0.94 -13.04 -4.36
C GLY A 210 1.66 -13.62 -5.59
N GLN A 211 1.13 -13.43 -6.79
CA GLN A 211 1.67 -13.97 -8.04
C GLN A 211 2.06 -12.85 -9.01
N PRO A 212 2.96 -13.10 -9.97
CA PRO A 212 3.14 -12.22 -11.12
C PRO A 212 1.85 -12.12 -11.93
N GLU A 213 1.51 -10.92 -12.42
CA GLU A 213 0.29 -10.69 -13.19
C GLU A 213 0.61 -10.38 -14.65
N PRO A 214 0.13 -11.18 -15.62
CA PRO A 214 0.27 -10.86 -17.03
C PRO A 214 -0.66 -9.69 -17.40
N PRO A 215 -0.43 -9.03 -18.56
CA PRO A 215 -1.30 -7.96 -19.02
C PRO A 215 -2.76 -8.41 -19.16
N GLY A 216 -3.69 -7.56 -18.71
CA GLY A 216 -5.12 -7.84 -18.72
C GLY A 216 -5.63 -8.67 -17.54
N ALA A 217 -4.75 -9.22 -16.69
CA ALA A 217 -5.17 -9.94 -15.49
C ALA A 217 -5.56 -9.00 -14.33
N TYR A 218 -4.96 -7.81 -14.29
CA TYR A 218 -5.20 -6.80 -13.25
C TYR A 218 -5.16 -5.40 -13.86
N PHE A 219 -6.29 -4.70 -13.94
CA PHE A 219 -6.42 -3.46 -14.74
C PHE A 219 -5.57 -2.31 -14.20
N THR A 220 -5.30 -2.29 -12.91
CA THR A 220 -4.51 -1.28 -12.20
C THR A 220 -3.05 -1.48 -12.54
N THR A 221 -2.60 -2.72 -12.70
CA THR A 221 -1.26 -3.03 -13.22
C THR A 221 -1.14 -2.53 -14.66
N ASP A 222 -2.12 -2.83 -15.52
CA ASP A 222 -2.14 -2.36 -16.91
C ASP A 222 -2.04 -0.83 -16.99
N PHE A 223 -2.84 -0.11 -16.19
CA PHE A 223 -2.82 1.36 -16.16
C PHE A 223 -1.54 1.92 -15.55
N THR A 224 -0.94 1.22 -14.59
CA THR A 224 0.31 1.64 -13.95
C THR A 224 1.48 1.53 -14.92
N TYR A 225 1.59 0.42 -15.65
CA TYR A 225 2.59 0.26 -16.72
C TYR A 225 2.40 1.31 -17.83
N ALA A 226 1.16 1.55 -18.26
CA ALA A 226 0.86 2.55 -19.28
C ALA A 226 1.27 3.96 -18.82
N ARG A 227 1.00 4.30 -17.56
CA ARG A 227 1.40 5.58 -16.97
C ARG A 227 2.92 5.68 -16.83
N LEU A 228 3.59 4.63 -16.38
CA LEU A 228 5.04 4.61 -16.23
C LEU A 228 5.72 4.84 -17.58
N LEU A 229 5.25 4.18 -18.64
CA LEU A 229 5.74 4.37 -20.00
C LEU A 229 5.53 5.80 -20.50
N ASP A 230 4.35 6.40 -20.32
CA ASP A 230 4.08 7.80 -20.68
C ASP A 230 5.00 8.77 -19.92
N LEU A 231 5.27 8.53 -18.62
CA LEU A 231 6.19 9.35 -17.84
C LEU A 231 7.64 9.22 -18.34
N LEU A 232 8.10 8.01 -18.65
CA LEU A 232 9.43 7.75 -19.21
C LEU A 232 9.59 8.41 -20.60
N ALA A 233 8.57 8.29 -21.46
CA ALA A 233 8.56 8.88 -22.80
C ALA A 233 8.63 10.41 -22.75
N ARG A 234 7.91 11.06 -21.82
CA ARG A 234 8.03 12.52 -21.59
C ARG A 234 9.42 12.95 -21.15
N GLN A 235 10.14 12.08 -20.45
CA GLN A 235 11.55 12.30 -20.11
C GLN A 235 12.50 11.85 -21.22
N GLN A 236 11.98 11.51 -22.40
CA GLN A 236 12.71 10.99 -23.56
C GLN A 236 13.58 9.79 -23.20
N PHE A 237 13.17 9.02 -22.19
CA PHE A 237 13.89 7.85 -21.69
C PHE A 237 15.35 8.11 -21.28
N ARG A 238 15.72 9.37 -20.99
CA ARG A 238 17.11 9.79 -20.75
C ARG A 238 17.83 9.03 -19.63
N GLN A 239 17.08 8.50 -18.67
CA GLN A 239 17.58 7.84 -17.46
C GLN A 239 17.09 6.39 -17.35
N ILE A 240 16.58 5.80 -18.44
CA ILE A 240 16.05 4.44 -18.38
C ILE A 240 17.17 3.42 -18.15
N SER A 241 17.05 2.62 -17.08
CA SER A 241 17.94 1.49 -16.84
C SER A 241 17.63 0.34 -17.79
N VAL A 242 18.60 -0.55 -18.00
CA VAL A 242 18.39 -1.77 -18.80
C VAL A 242 17.25 -2.62 -18.22
N ALA A 243 17.25 -2.82 -16.90
CA ALA A 243 16.24 -3.61 -16.20
C ALA A 243 14.82 -3.04 -16.38
N MET A 244 14.64 -1.73 -16.24
CA MET A 244 13.33 -1.09 -16.45
C MET A 244 12.83 -1.22 -17.89
N ARG A 245 13.74 -1.06 -18.87
CA ARG A 245 13.39 -1.27 -20.28
C ARG A 245 12.94 -2.71 -20.52
N GLU A 246 13.68 -3.69 -20.01
CA GLU A 246 13.37 -5.10 -20.17
C GLU A 246 12.04 -5.47 -19.49
N ASP A 247 11.78 -4.99 -18.28
CA ASP A 247 10.52 -5.22 -17.56
C ASP A 247 9.31 -4.71 -18.35
N ILE A 248 9.36 -3.47 -18.85
CA ILE A 248 8.26 -2.90 -19.67
C ILE A 248 8.09 -3.68 -20.98
N LEU A 249 9.19 -4.03 -21.66
CA LEU A 249 9.11 -4.75 -22.94
C LEU A 249 8.58 -6.18 -22.75
N GLU A 250 8.95 -6.85 -21.66
CA GLU A 250 8.45 -8.18 -21.31
C GLU A 250 6.97 -8.11 -20.95
N TYR A 251 6.56 -7.13 -20.15
CA TYR A 251 5.14 -6.91 -19.85
C TYR A 251 4.31 -6.76 -21.12
N TYR A 252 4.75 -5.94 -22.08
CA TYR A 252 4.05 -5.75 -23.35
C TYR A 252 4.44 -6.72 -24.47
N ARG A 253 5.05 -7.87 -24.15
CA ARG A 253 5.48 -8.86 -25.15
C ARG A 253 4.30 -9.43 -25.93
N ASP A 254 3.23 -9.81 -25.24
CA ASP A 254 1.99 -10.28 -25.87
C ASP A 254 1.09 -9.10 -26.25
N GLN A 255 1.16 -8.70 -27.53
CA GLN A 255 0.32 -7.63 -28.06
C GLN A 255 -1.16 -8.00 -28.14
N ASN A 256 -1.52 -9.28 -28.05
CA ASN A 256 -2.90 -9.74 -28.09
C ASN A 256 -3.56 -9.80 -26.71
N ALA A 257 -2.77 -9.73 -25.63
CA ALA A 257 -3.27 -9.77 -24.27
C ALA A 257 -4.39 -8.72 -24.03
N PRO A 258 -5.41 -9.03 -23.22
CA PRO A 258 -6.58 -8.19 -23.02
C PRO A 258 -6.31 -6.99 -22.08
N ASN A 259 -5.18 -6.29 -22.29
CA ASN A 259 -4.75 -5.14 -21.49
C ASN A 259 -5.85 -4.07 -21.42
N ALA A 260 -6.19 -3.64 -20.21
CA ALA A 260 -7.28 -2.72 -19.92
C ALA A 260 -7.14 -1.36 -20.64
N THR A 261 -5.93 -0.94 -20.98
CA THR A 261 -5.67 0.31 -21.72
C THR A 261 -6.28 0.28 -23.12
N LYS A 262 -6.45 -0.91 -23.73
CA LYS A 262 -7.10 -1.09 -25.05
C LYS A 262 -8.55 -0.59 -25.07
N LYS A 263 -9.22 -0.53 -23.93
CA LYS A 263 -10.60 -0.01 -23.81
C LYS A 263 -10.70 1.46 -24.23
N LYS A 264 -9.59 2.19 -24.22
CA LYS A 264 -9.51 3.59 -24.65
C LYS A 264 -8.55 3.71 -25.83
N SER A 265 -9.10 3.80 -27.04
CA SER A 265 -8.33 3.80 -28.30
C SER A 265 -7.21 4.85 -28.33
N LYS A 266 -7.46 6.07 -27.82
CA LYS A 266 -6.45 7.13 -27.74
C LYS A 266 -5.29 6.78 -26.81
N ASP A 267 -5.59 6.22 -25.63
CA ASP A 267 -4.57 5.81 -24.68
C ASP A 267 -3.76 4.64 -25.22
N TRP A 268 -4.42 3.68 -25.89
CA TRP A 268 -3.76 2.56 -26.53
C TRP A 268 -2.84 2.98 -27.69
N ALA A 269 -3.30 3.92 -28.53
CA ALA A 269 -2.50 4.46 -29.62
C ALA A 269 -1.22 5.14 -29.11
N ARG A 270 -1.34 5.98 -28.08
CA ARG A 270 -0.19 6.61 -27.42
C ARG A 270 0.76 5.56 -26.83
N LEU A 271 0.25 4.60 -26.05
CA LEU A 271 1.05 3.52 -25.47
C LEU A 271 1.84 2.77 -26.56
N THR A 272 1.18 2.45 -27.68
CA THR A 272 1.81 1.73 -28.79
C THR A 272 2.93 2.55 -29.43
N GLN A 273 2.74 3.85 -29.59
CA GLN A 273 3.76 4.78 -30.07
C GLN A 273 4.95 4.84 -29.10
N GLU A 274 4.70 5.07 -27.81
CA GLU A 274 5.74 5.17 -26.77
C GLU A 274 6.50 3.84 -26.63
N LEU A 275 5.83 2.70 -26.82
CA LEU A 275 6.48 1.39 -26.83
C LEU A 275 7.38 1.20 -28.06
N ALA A 276 7.00 1.76 -29.21
CA ALA A 276 7.85 1.76 -30.40
C ALA A 276 9.08 2.67 -30.21
N GLU A 277 8.90 3.82 -29.56
CA GLU A 277 10.00 4.71 -29.15
C GLU A 277 10.95 3.99 -28.17
N LEU A 278 10.41 3.30 -27.15
CA LEU A 278 11.22 2.53 -26.20
C LEU A 278 12.10 1.47 -26.88
N LYS A 279 11.55 0.80 -27.90
CA LYS A 279 12.26 -0.24 -28.67
C LYS A 279 13.41 0.33 -29.51
N SER A 280 13.29 1.55 -30.01
CA SER A 280 14.27 2.17 -30.92
C SER A 280 15.46 2.81 -30.21
N ILE A 281 15.41 2.96 -28.88
CA ILE A 281 16.49 3.56 -28.10
C ILE A 281 17.71 2.64 -28.06
N ALA A 282 18.86 3.19 -28.42
CA ALA A 282 20.16 2.58 -28.14
C ALA A 282 20.52 2.78 -26.67
N LEU A 283 20.70 1.68 -25.93
CA LEU A 283 21.21 1.74 -24.56
C LEU A 283 22.68 2.17 -24.59
N THR A 284 23.03 3.24 -23.86
CA THR A 284 24.42 3.68 -23.73
C THR A 284 25.00 3.19 -22.40
N SER A 285 26.34 3.18 -22.27
CA SER A 285 27.04 2.68 -21.08
C SER A 285 26.67 3.39 -19.77
N GLN A 286 25.96 4.53 -19.81
CA GLN A 286 25.43 5.20 -18.63
C GLN A 286 24.18 4.50 -18.02
N ASN A 287 23.54 3.58 -18.75
CA ASN A 287 22.28 2.94 -18.35
C ASN A 287 22.47 1.60 -17.61
N ALA A 288 23.71 1.21 -17.33
CA ALA A 288 24.09 -0.11 -16.81
C ALA A 288 24.12 -0.21 -15.27
N ARG A 289 23.59 0.79 -14.56
CA ARG A 289 23.47 0.76 -13.10
C ARG A 289 22.03 0.50 -12.68
#